data_AF-Q8TCC7-F1
#
_entry.id   AF-Q8TCC7-F1
#
_cell.length_a   1.000
_cell.length_b   1.000
_cell.length_c   1.000
_cell.angle_alpha   90.00
_cell.angle_beta   90.00
_cell.angle_gamma   90.00
#
_symmetry.space_group_name_H-M   'P 1'
#
loop_
_entity.id
_entity.type
_entity.pdbx_description
1 polymer ?
#
loop_
_entity_poly.entity_id
_entity_poly.type
_entity_poly.pdbx_seq_one_letter_code
_entity_poly.pdbx_strand_id
1 'polypeptide(L)'
;MTFSEILDRVGSMGHFQFLHVAILGLPILNMANHNLLQIFTAATPVHHCRPPHNASTGPWVLPMGPNGKPERCLRFVHPPNASLPNDTQRAMEPCLDGWVYNSTKDSIVTEWDLVCNSNKLKEMAQSIFMAGILIGGLVLGDLSDRFGRRPILTCSYLLLAASGSGAAFSPTFPIYMVFRFLCGFGISGITLSTVILNVEWVPTRMRAIMSTALGYCYTFGQFILPGLAYAIPQWRWLQLTVSIPFFVFFLSSWWTPESIRWLVLSGKSSKALKILRRVAVFNGKKEEGERLSLEELKLNLQKEISLAKAKYTASDLFRIPMLRRMTFCLSLAWFATGFAYYSLAMGVEEFGVNLYILQIIFGGVDVPAKFITILSLSYLGRHTTQAAALLLAGGAILALTFVPLDLQTVRTVLAVFGKGCLSSSFSCLFLYTSELYPTVIRQTGMGVSNLWTRVGSMVSPLVKITGEVQPFIPNIIYGITALLGGSAALFLPETLNQPLPETIEDLENWSLRAKKPKQEPEVEKASQRIPLQPHGPGLGSS
;
A
#
# COMPACT_ATOMS: atom_id res chain seq x y z
N MET A 1 18.94 -20.93 23.23
CA MET A 1 18.85 -19.46 23.26
C MET A 1 18.20 -19.01 21.97
N THR A 2 17.15 -18.21 22.01
CA THR A 2 16.49 -17.75 20.78
C THR A 2 17.27 -16.64 20.08
N PHE A 3 17.05 -16.41 18.78
CA PHE A 3 17.63 -15.23 18.10
C PHE A 3 17.28 -13.91 18.80
N SER A 4 16.07 -13.83 19.38
CA SER A 4 15.62 -12.66 20.14
C SER A 4 16.52 -12.42 21.35
N GLU A 5 16.86 -13.47 22.10
CA GLU A 5 17.75 -13.37 23.26
C GLU A 5 19.17 -12.96 22.87
N ILE A 6 19.67 -13.39 21.70
CA ILE A 6 20.99 -12.96 21.18
C ILE A 6 20.97 -11.45 20.90
N LEU A 7 19.91 -10.94 20.27
CA LEU A 7 19.74 -9.50 20.05
C LEU A 7 19.60 -8.73 21.37
N ASP A 8 18.91 -9.29 22.37
CA ASP A 8 18.77 -8.71 23.70
C ASP A 8 20.13 -8.59 24.41
N ARG A 9 21.01 -9.61 24.35
CA ARG A 9 22.39 -9.53 24.88
C ARG A 9 23.23 -8.43 24.23
N VAL A 10 23.06 -8.24 22.92
CA VAL A 10 23.78 -7.23 22.13
C VAL A 10 23.21 -5.80 22.34
N GLY A 11 22.20 -5.66 23.21
CA GLY A 11 21.52 -4.41 23.50
C GLY A 11 20.40 -4.17 22.49
N SER A 12 19.26 -4.83 22.69
CA SER A 12 18.18 -4.84 21.70
C SER A 12 17.49 -3.49 21.47
N MET A 13 17.67 -2.53 22.38
CA MET A 13 17.14 -1.16 22.27
C MET A 13 18.25 -0.10 22.27
N GLY A 14 19.44 -0.44 21.79
CA GLY A 14 20.52 0.54 21.72
C GLY A 14 20.37 1.55 20.59
N HIS A 15 21.26 2.53 20.58
CA HIS A 15 21.32 3.60 19.56
C HIS A 15 21.42 3.04 18.14
N PHE A 16 22.02 1.85 17.97
CA PHE A 16 22.14 1.20 16.68
C PHE A 16 20.77 0.93 16.05
N GLN A 17 19.85 0.32 16.80
CA GLN A 17 18.55 -0.09 16.27
C GLN A 17 17.72 1.14 15.90
N PHE A 18 17.69 2.18 16.72
CA PHE A 18 17.00 3.43 16.39
C PHE A 18 17.58 4.10 15.14
N LEU A 19 18.91 4.22 15.05
CA LEU A 19 19.58 4.76 13.87
C LEU A 19 19.31 3.92 12.62
N HIS A 20 19.31 2.58 12.75
CA HIS A 20 19.02 1.66 11.66
C HIS A 20 17.59 1.84 11.13
N VAL A 21 16.59 1.93 12.03
CA VAL A 21 15.20 2.18 11.64
C VAL A 21 15.05 3.57 11.01
N ALA A 22 15.72 4.59 11.53
CA ALA A 22 15.69 5.94 10.94
C ALA A 22 16.27 5.97 9.51
N ILE A 23 17.42 5.33 9.28
CA ILE A 23 18.04 5.20 7.95
C ILE A 23 17.11 4.46 6.98
N LEU A 24 16.43 3.42 7.44
CA LEU A 24 15.47 2.66 6.65
C LEU A 24 14.14 3.41 6.40
N GLY A 25 13.76 4.33 7.28
CA GLY A 25 12.52 5.11 7.17
C GLY A 25 12.59 6.25 6.16
N LEU A 26 13.75 6.91 5.99
CA LEU A 26 13.91 8.04 5.07
C LEU A 26 13.58 7.70 3.59
N PRO A 27 14.00 6.54 3.05
CA PRO A 27 13.60 6.11 1.72
C PRO A 27 12.11 5.79 1.60
N ILE A 28 11.48 5.24 2.65
CA ILE A 28 10.04 4.95 2.64
C ILE A 28 9.22 6.24 2.52
N LEU A 29 9.64 7.30 3.20
CA LEU A 29 9.03 8.62 3.09
C LEU A 29 9.08 9.14 1.64
N ASN A 30 10.20 8.98 0.93
CA ASN A 30 10.31 9.37 -0.48
C ASN A 30 9.61 8.40 -1.44
N MET A 31 9.43 7.13 -1.06
CA MET A 31 8.73 6.13 -1.87
C MET A 31 7.25 6.46 -2.06
N ALA A 32 6.61 7.07 -1.05
CA ALA A 32 5.24 7.58 -1.18
C ALA A 32 5.12 8.58 -2.34
N ASN A 33 6.14 9.43 -2.50
CA ASN A 33 6.19 10.42 -3.58
C ASN A 33 6.18 9.74 -4.94
N HIS A 34 7.00 8.70 -5.18
CA HIS A 34 7.00 8.00 -6.47
C HIS A 34 5.69 7.26 -6.79
N ASN A 35 5.06 6.64 -5.77
CA ASN A 35 3.81 5.89 -5.94
C ASN A 35 2.65 6.79 -6.38
N LEU A 36 2.60 8.00 -5.82
CA LEU A 36 1.52 8.97 -6.05
C LEU A 36 1.91 10.08 -7.03
N LEU A 37 3.15 10.06 -7.54
CA LEU A 37 3.73 11.09 -8.42
C LEU A 37 2.84 11.42 -9.61
N GLN A 38 2.22 10.38 -10.18
CA GLN A 38 1.40 10.50 -11.37
C GLN A 38 0.15 11.36 -11.18
N ILE A 39 -0.32 11.55 -9.93
CA ILE A 39 -1.40 12.49 -9.62
C ILE A 39 -1.06 13.91 -10.13
N PHE A 40 0.20 14.31 -10.01
CA PHE A 40 0.66 15.63 -10.44
C PHE A 40 1.25 15.61 -11.85
N THR A 41 2.04 14.59 -12.18
CA THR A 41 2.69 14.55 -13.50
C THR A 41 1.73 14.26 -14.65
N ALA A 42 0.58 13.63 -14.39
CA ALA A 42 -0.46 13.33 -15.36
C ALA A 42 -1.79 14.09 -15.13
N ALA A 43 -1.74 15.20 -14.40
CA ALA A 43 -2.88 16.10 -14.27
C ALA A 43 -3.33 16.59 -15.65
N THR A 44 -4.64 16.63 -15.90
CA THR A 44 -5.21 16.95 -17.22
C THR A 44 -5.74 18.38 -17.22
N PRO A 45 -5.00 19.36 -17.76
CA PRO A 45 -5.50 20.73 -17.82
C PRO A 45 -6.71 20.85 -18.74
N VAL A 46 -7.46 21.93 -18.55
CA VAL A 46 -8.55 22.28 -19.47
C VAL A 46 -7.96 22.49 -20.86
N HIS A 47 -8.51 21.80 -21.85
CA HIS A 47 -8.01 21.78 -23.21
C HIS A 47 -9.13 21.93 -24.22
N HIS A 48 -8.76 22.37 -25.41
CA HIS A 48 -9.61 22.43 -26.59
C HIS A 48 -8.79 22.19 -27.85
N CYS A 49 -9.47 21.91 -28.97
CA CYS A 49 -8.80 21.74 -30.26
C CYS A 49 -8.06 23.01 -30.68
N ARG A 50 -6.87 22.83 -31.25
CA ARG A 50 -6.17 23.91 -31.96
C ARG A 50 -6.97 24.31 -33.21
N PRO A 51 -7.18 25.62 -33.45
CA PRO A 51 -7.80 26.08 -34.69
C PRO A 51 -6.99 25.64 -35.92
N PRO A 52 -7.65 25.31 -37.05
CA PRO A 52 -6.94 25.00 -38.28
C PRO A 52 -6.17 26.22 -38.80
N HIS A 53 -5.06 25.99 -39.50
CA HIS A 53 -4.20 27.07 -40.03
C HIS A 53 -4.94 28.08 -40.92
N ASN A 54 -6.02 27.64 -41.59
CA ASN A 54 -6.84 28.47 -42.48
C ASN A 54 -8.01 29.18 -41.76
N ALA A 55 -8.11 29.08 -40.43
CA ALA A 55 -9.15 29.77 -39.68
C ALA A 55 -8.99 31.29 -39.83
N SER A 56 -10.08 31.99 -40.17
CA SER A 56 -10.13 33.45 -40.22
C SER A 56 -9.71 34.04 -38.86
N THR A 57 -9.15 35.25 -38.84
CA THR A 57 -8.75 36.02 -37.63
C THR A 57 -9.88 36.36 -36.66
N GLY A 58 -11.10 35.84 -36.88
CA GLY A 58 -12.23 36.01 -35.98
C GLY A 58 -12.14 35.17 -34.71
N PRO A 59 -12.97 35.47 -33.69
CA PRO A 59 -13.00 34.72 -32.45
C PRO A 59 -13.41 33.26 -32.72
N TRP A 60 -12.53 32.32 -32.33
CA TRP A 60 -12.77 30.89 -32.44
C TRP A 60 -13.84 30.45 -31.44
N VAL A 61 -14.99 29.99 -31.96
CA VAL A 61 -16.11 29.53 -31.16
C VAL A 61 -15.99 28.03 -30.93
N LEU A 62 -15.94 27.62 -29.66
CA LEU A 62 -15.93 26.22 -29.25
C LEU A 62 -17.35 25.64 -29.38
N PRO A 63 -17.49 24.38 -29.83
CA PRO A 63 -18.78 23.70 -29.74
C PRO A 63 -19.21 23.62 -28.28
N MET A 64 -20.51 23.73 -28.02
CA MET A 64 -21.05 23.52 -26.69
C MET A 64 -21.50 22.07 -26.58
N GLY A 65 -20.98 21.35 -25.59
CA GLY A 65 -21.43 20.02 -25.24
C GLY A 65 -22.82 20.03 -24.60
N PRO A 66 -23.43 18.85 -24.37
CA PRO A 66 -24.80 18.71 -23.85
C PRO A 66 -25.01 19.35 -22.48
N ASN A 67 -23.94 19.51 -21.69
CA ASN A 67 -23.99 20.10 -20.35
C ASN A 67 -23.83 21.63 -20.33
N GLY A 68 -23.87 22.29 -21.50
CA GLY A 68 -23.59 23.73 -21.63
C GLY A 68 -22.12 24.10 -21.36
N LYS A 69 -21.22 23.13 -21.30
CA LYS A 69 -19.77 23.35 -21.21
C LYS A 69 -19.15 23.25 -22.60
N PRO A 70 -18.07 23.97 -22.89
CA PRO A 70 -17.37 23.83 -24.16
C PRO A 70 -16.88 22.39 -24.34
N GLU A 71 -17.13 21.86 -25.54
CA GLU A 71 -16.69 20.55 -25.99
C GLU A 71 -15.15 20.54 -26.07
N ARG A 72 -14.53 19.55 -25.41
CA ARG A 72 -13.07 19.53 -25.22
C ARG A 72 -12.34 18.77 -26.32
N CYS A 73 -13.02 17.81 -26.96
CA CYS A 73 -12.43 16.82 -27.84
C CYS A 73 -12.83 16.96 -29.31
N LEU A 74 -13.80 17.82 -29.61
CA LEU A 74 -14.34 18.04 -30.95
C LEU A 74 -14.25 19.52 -31.32
N ARG A 75 -14.12 19.77 -32.61
CA ARG A 75 -14.21 21.11 -33.21
C ARG A 75 -15.22 21.12 -34.35
N PHE A 76 -15.68 22.31 -34.71
CA PHE A 76 -16.43 22.48 -35.95
C PHE A 76 -15.52 22.27 -37.17
N VAL A 77 -16.03 21.55 -38.17
CA VAL A 77 -15.35 21.34 -39.46
C VAL A 77 -15.14 22.67 -40.19
N HIS A 78 -16.10 23.60 -40.09
CA HIS A 78 -16.03 24.92 -40.71
C HIS A 78 -16.16 26.05 -39.66
N PRO A 79 -15.26 27.05 -39.66
CA PRO A 79 -15.36 28.20 -38.77
C PRO A 79 -16.61 29.05 -39.05
N PRO A 80 -17.12 29.82 -38.07
CA PRO A 80 -18.38 30.57 -38.16
C PRO A 80 -18.50 31.56 -39.34
N ASN A 81 -17.38 32.00 -39.91
CA ASN A 81 -17.36 32.97 -41.01
C ASN A 81 -17.42 32.33 -42.40
N ALA A 82 -17.41 30.99 -42.50
CA ALA A 82 -17.82 30.35 -43.74
C ALA A 82 -19.33 30.56 -43.90
N SER A 83 -19.74 31.22 -44.99
CA SER A 83 -21.12 31.47 -45.39
C SER A 83 -21.94 30.17 -45.50
N LEU A 84 -22.37 29.64 -44.36
CA LEU A 84 -23.13 28.40 -44.22
C LEU A 84 -24.54 28.72 -43.71
N PRO A 85 -25.60 28.16 -44.35
CA PRO A 85 -26.99 28.36 -43.93
C PRO A 85 -27.23 27.91 -42.48
N ASN A 86 -28.04 28.67 -41.75
CA ASN A 86 -28.28 28.55 -40.31
C ASN A 86 -28.76 27.18 -39.78
N ASP A 87 -29.10 26.21 -40.63
CA ASP A 87 -29.76 24.96 -40.24
C ASP A 87 -28.93 23.68 -40.42
N THR A 88 -27.71 23.74 -40.95
CA THR A 88 -26.84 22.56 -40.83
C THR A 88 -26.34 22.48 -39.39
N GLN A 89 -26.78 21.44 -38.66
CA GLN A 89 -26.05 20.91 -37.51
C GLN A 89 -24.56 20.93 -37.88
N ARG A 90 -23.82 21.91 -37.37
CA ARG A 90 -22.46 22.19 -37.83
C ARG A 90 -21.64 20.93 -37.57
N ALA A 91 -21.21 20.27 -38.65
CA ALA A 91 -20.49 19.02 -38.56
C ALA A 91 -19.28 19.19 -37.62
N MET A 92 -19.12 18.24 -36.70
CA MET A 92 -18.02 18.22 -35.75
C MET A 92 -17.03 17.14 -36.17
N GLU A 93 -15.74 17.43 -36.02
CA GLU A 93 -14.64 16.50 -36.26
C GLU A 93 -13.71 16.44 -35.04
N PRO A 94 -12.93 15.36 -34.87
CA PRO A 94 -11.88 15.30 -33.85
C PRO A 94 -10.79 16.35 -34.11
N CYS A 95 -10.04 16.72 -33.07
CA CYS A 95 -8.93 17.67 -33.21
C CYS A 95 -7.79 17.07 -34.06
N LEU A 96 -7.66 17.50 -35.32
CA LEU A 96 -6.61 17.01 -36.24
C LEU A 96 -5.28 17.79 -36.09
N ASP A 97 -5.35 19.10 -35.78
CA ASP A 97 -4.18 20.00 -35.74
C ASP A 97 -3.55 20.13 -34.33
N GLY A 98 -3.87 19.19 -33.43
CA GLY A 98 -3.41 19.16 -32.05
C GLY A 98 -4.27 19.99 -31.09
N TRP A 99 -3.67 20.34 -29.95
CA TRP A 99 -4.39 20.81 -28.76
C TRP A 99 -3.86 22.15 -28.25
N VAL A 100 -4.74 22.89 -27.58
CA VAL A 100 -4.41 24.09 -26.80
C VAL A 100 -4.81 23.86 -25.36
N TYR A 101 -3.82 23.96 -24.47
CA TYR A 101 -4.00 23.75 -23.03
C TYR A 101 -4.08 25.09 -22.31
N ASN A 102 -5.13 25.27 -21.49
CA ASN A 102 -5.30 26.44 -20.64
C ASN A 102 -4.58 26.23 -19.29
N SER A 103 -3.26 26.08 -19.36
CA SER A 103 -2.37 25.90 -18.21
C SER A 103 -0.96 26.29 -18.58
N THR A 104 -0.25 26.95 -17.66
CA THR A 104 1.19 27.23 -17.78
C THR A 104 2.06 26.08 -17.29
N LYS A 105 1.45 24.99 -16.81
CA LYS A 105 2.14 23.85 -16.20
C LYS A 105 2.28 22.71 -17.21
N ASP A 106 3.50 22.20 -17.33
CA ASP A 106 3.83 21.05 -18.16
C ASP A 106 3.55 19.74 -17.43
N SER A 107 2.86 18.84 -18.12
CA SER A 107 2.54 17.48 -17.68
C SER A 107 2.87 16.47 -18.78
N ILE A 108 2.90 15.18 -18.44
CA ILE A 108 3.01 14.13 -19.46
C ILE A 108 1.83 14.16 -20.44
N VAL A 109 0.69 14.68 -19.99
CA VAL A 109 -0.53 14.81 -20.80
C VAL A 109 -0.37 15.92 -21.84
N THR A 110 0.17 17.08 -21.45
CA THR A 110 0.38 18.21 -22.36
C THR A 110 1.56 18.00 -23.30
N GLU A 111 2.56 17.22 -22.90
CA GLU A 111 3.75 16.98 -23.71
C GLU A 111 3.54 15.94 -24.82
N TRP A 112 2.74 14.90 -24.55
CA TRP A 112 2.46 13.82 -25.51
C TRP A 112 0.98 13.73 -25.92
N ASP A 113 0.22 14.80 -25.72
CA ASP A 113 -1.19 14.93 -26.12
C ASP A 113 -2.08 13.75 -25.68
N LEU A 114 -1.97 13.35 -24.41
CA LEU A 114 -2.66 12.21 -23.82
C LEU A 114 -4.10 12.55 -23.37
N VAL A 115 -4.87 13.21 -24.23
CA VAL A 115 -6.26 13.61 -23.97
C VAL A 115 -7.25 12.87 -24.88
N CYS A 116 -8.53 12.93 -24.53
CA CYS A 116 -9.62 12.32 -25.32
C CYS A 116 -9.35 10.83 -25.63
N ASN A 117 -9.22 10.44 -26.90
CA ASN A 117 -8.92 9.05 -27.28
C ASN A 117 -7.62 8.51 -26.67
N SER A 118 -6.64 9.39 -26.46
CA SER A 118 -5.33 9.05 -25.89
C SER A 118 -5.30 9.10 -24.36
N ASN A 119 -6.39 9.50 -23.70
CA ASN A 119 -6.48 9.57 -22.23
C ASN A 119 -6.22 8.20 -21.56
N LYS A 120 -6.62 7.11 -22.23
CA LYS A 120 -6.37 5.73 -21.80
C LYS A 120 -4.90 5.43 -21.54
N LEU A 121 -4.00 6.07 -22.31
CA LEU A 121 -2.57 5.84 -22.23
C LEU A 121 -2.01 6.29 -20.87
N LYS A 122 -2.50 7.39 -20.29
CA LYS A 122 -2.03 7.84 -18.98
C LYS A 122 -2.40 6.81 -17.89
N GLU A 123 -3.61 6.28 -17.90
CA GLU A 123 -4.05 5.25 -16.95
C GLU A 123 -3.27 3.93 -17.16
N MET A 124 -2.94 3.61 -18.42
CA MET A 124 -2.05 2.50 -18.76
C MET A 124 -0.64 2.68 -18.17
N ALA A 125 -0.06 3.89 -18.20
CA ALA A 125 1.24 4.15 -17.59
C ALA A 125 1.23 3.91 -16.07
N GLN A 126 0.15 4.26 -15.37
CA GLN A 126 0.02 3.96 -13.94
C GLN A 126 -0.12 2.46 -13.69
N SER A 127 -0.90 1.77 -14.54
CA SER A 127 -1.08 0.31 -14.47
C SER A 127 0.25 -0.41 -14.70
N ILE A 128 1.07 0.04 -15.66
CA ILE A 128 2.42 -0.48 -15.94
C ILE A 128 3.37 -0.24 -14.76
N PHE A 129 3.31 0.93 -14.12
CA PHE A 129 4.06 1.19 -12.89
C PHE A 129 3.68 0.20 -11.77
N MET A 130 2.37 -0.06 -11.58
CA MET A 130 1.89 -1.05 -10.59
C MET A 130 2.26 -2.49 -10.98
N ALA A 131 2.27 -2.82 -12.27
CA ALA A 131 2.77 -4.10 -12.77
C ALA A 131 4.27 -4.27 -12.46
N GLY A 132 5.05 -3.19 -12.56
CA GLY A 132 6.43 -3.14 -12.10
C GLY A 132 6.57 -3.53 -10.63
N ILE A 133 5.73 -2.96 -9.75
CA ILE A 133 5.72 -3.30 -8.32
C ILE A 133 5.40 -4.78 -8.09
N LEU A 134 4.41 -5.32 -8.82
CA LEU A 134 4.01 -6.72 -8.75
C LEU A 134 5.16 -7.66 -9.15
N ILE A 135 5.70 -7.49 -10.36
CA ILE A 135 6.76 -8.36 -10.90
C ILE A 135 8.05 -8.18 -10.10
N GLY A 136 8.39 -6.95 -9.72
CA GLY A 136 9.53 -6.66 -8.85
C GLY A 136 9.42 -7.37 -7.51
N GLY A 137 8.22 -7.51 -6.96
CA GLY A 137 8.01 -8.19 -5.69
C GLY A 137 8.30 -9.68 -5.76
N LEU A 138 7.89 -10.32 -6.87
CA LEU A 138 8.15 -11.73 -7.13
C LEU A 138 9.63 -11.99 -7.39
N VAL A 139 10.25 -11.19 -8.26
CA VAL A 139 11.63 -11.39 -8.71
C VAL A 139 12.64 -10.95 -7.65
N LEU A 140 12.54 -9.70 -7.15
CA LEU A 140 13.47 -9.19 -6.15
C LEU A 140 13.26 -9.85 -4.79
N GLY A 141 12.08 -10.38 -4.49
CA GLY A 141 11.83 -11.21 -3.31
C GLY A 141 12.70 -12.47 -3.32
N ASP A 142 12.60 -13.28 -4.38
CA ASP A 142 13.42 -14.50 -4.54
C ASP A 142 14.92 -14.19 -4.62
N LEU A 143 15.31 -13.14 -5.35
CA LEU A 143 16.71 -12.71 -5.40
C LEU A 143 17.24 -12.25 -4.04
N SER A 144 16.39 -11.63 -3.21
CA SER A 144 16.74 -11.21 -1.84
C SER A 144 17.02 -12.41 -0.94
N ASP A 145 16.27 -13.50 -1.11
CA ASP A 145 16.51 -14.74 -0.37
C ASP A 145 17.83 -15.40 -0.77
N ARG A 146 18.20 -15.31 -2.06
CA ARG A 146 19.42 -15.93 -2.61
C ARG A 146 20.69 -15.12 -2.37
N PHE A 147 20.65 -13.81 -2.60
CA PHE A 147 21.82 -12.93 -2.60
C PHE A 147 21.98 -12.09 -1.33
N GLY A 148 20.94 -12.03 -0.49
CA GLY A 148 20.91 -11.24 0.74
C GLY A 148 20.09 -9.97 0.59
N ARG A 149 19.68 -9.40 1.73
CA ARG A 149 18.76 -8.25 1.76
C ARG A 149 19.45 -6.97 1.37
N ARG A 150 20.66 -6.73 1.85
CA ARG A 150 21.40 -5.48 1.63
C ARG A 150 21.81 -5.28 0.17
N PRO A 151 22.37 -6.27 -0.57
CA PRO A 151 22.66 -6.12 -1.99
C PRO A 151 21.42 -5.81 -2.81
N ILE A 152 20.31 -6.52 -2.57
CA ILE A 152 19.05 -6.26 -3.29
C ILE A 152 18.51 -4.87 -2.96
N LEU A 153 18.52 -4.46 -1.69
CA LEU A 153 18.13 -3.10 -1.30
C LEU A 153 18.97 -2.04 -2.03
N THR A 154 20.29 -2.22 -2.05
CA THR A 154 21.25 -1.31 -2.69
C THR A 154 21.01 -1.23 -4.20
N CYS A 155 20.91 -2.37 -4.89
CA CYS A 155 20.59 -2.41 -6.31
C CYS A 155 19.21 -1.79 -6.60
N SER A 156 18.24 -1.97 -5.70
CA SER A 156 16.89 -1.42 -5.86
C SER A 156 16.87 0.11 -5.72
N TYR A 157 17.69 0.69 -4.82
CA TYR A 157 17.88 2.15 -4.75
C TYR A 157 18.49 2.70 -6.04
N LEU A 158 19.56 2.06 -6.54
CA LEU A 158 20.18 2.48 -7.79
C LEU A 158 19.21 2.35 -8.98
N LEU A 159 18.46 1.25 -9.04
CA LEU A 159 17.47 1.03 -10.09
C LEU A 159 16.38 2.10 -10.06
N LEU A 160 15.82 2.43 -8.90
CA LEU A 160 14.82 3.48 -8.77
C LEU A 160 15.40 4.86 -9.11
N ALA A 161 16.61 5.18 -8.66
CA ALA A 161 17.26 6.45 -8.94
C ALA A 161 17.55 6.63 -10.44
N ALA A 162 18.12 5.61 -11.08
CA ALA A 162 18.47 5.62 -12.49
C ALA A 162 17.23 5.59 -13.39
N SER A 163 16.27 4.71 -13.11
CA SER A 163 15.03 4.63 -13.89
C SER A 163 14.14 5.86 -13.67
N GLY A 164 14.08 6.40 -12.45
CA GLY A 164 13.34 7.62 -12.15
C GLY A 164 13.91 8.84 -12.84
N SER A 165 15.25 8.95 -12.89
CA SER A 165 15.93 10.00 -13.67
C SER A 165 15.75 9.78 -15.16
N GLY A 166 15.83 8.53 -15.64
CA GLY A 166 15.55 8.18 -17.04
C GLY A 166 14.13 8.54 -17.48
N ALA A 167 13.14 8.38 -16.59
CA ALA A 167 11.77 8.83 -16.84
C ALA A 167 11.67 10.35 -16.99
N ALA A 168 12.48 11.14 -16.26
CA ALA A 168 12.50 12.59 -16.41
C ALA A 168 13.08 13.05 -17.76
N PHE A 169 13.96 12.24 -18.38
CA PHE A 169 14.60 12.53 -19.67
C PHE A 169 14.01 11.73 -20.84
N SER A 170 12.91 10.99 -20.63
CA SER A 170 12.31 10.19 -21.69
C SER A 170 11.81 11.08 -22.83
N PRO A 171 12.21 10.85 -24.10
CA PRO A 171 11.77 11.67 -25.22
C PRO A 171 10.36 11.29 -25.70
N THR A 172 9.97 10.03 -25.52
CA THR A 172 8.69 9.48 -25.98
C THR A 172 7.96 8.78 -24.86
N PHE A 173 6.63 8.73 -24.98
CA PHE A 173 5.75 8.11 -23.99
C PHE A 173 6.02 6.61 -23.75
N PRO A 174 6.32 5.76 -24.77
CA PRO A 174 6.68 4.36 -24.52
C PRO A 174 7.95 4.20 -23.69
N ILE A 175 8.97 5.04 -23.93
CA ILE A 175 10.21 5.04 -23.13
C ILE A 175 9.91 5.46 -21.70
N TYR A 176 9.05 6.46 -21.50
CA TYR A 176 8.56 6.85 -20.17
C TYR A 176 7.90 5.67 -19.44
N MET A 177 7.03 4.91 -20.13
CA MET A 177 6.37 3.73 -19.55
C MET A 177 7.36 2.64 -19.14
N VAL A 178 8.40 2.37 -19.94
CA VAL A 178 9.46 1.42 -19.59
C VAL A 178 10.19 1.87 -18.33
N PHE A 179 10.57 3.14 -18.24
CA PHE A 179 11.22 3.66 -17.04
C PHE A 179 10.30 3.66 -15.81
N ARG A 180 9.00 3.95 -15.96
CA ARG A 180 8.00 3.85 -14.89
C ARG A 180 7.83 2.39 -14.41
N PHE A 181 7.81 1.42 -15.33
CA PHE A 181 7.83 0.00 -14.96
C PHE A 181 9.05 -0.34 -14.09
N LEU A 182 10.24 0.10 -14.51
CA LEU A 182 11.48 -0.12 -13.77
C LEU A 182 11.50 0.60 -12.41
N CYS A 183 10.89 1.78 -12.31
CA CYS A 183 10.69 2.47 -11.03
C CYS A 183 9.84 1.61 -10.08
N GLY A 184 8.70 1.12 -10.56
CA GLY A 184 7.82 0.24 -9.78
C GLY A 184 8.54 -1.04 -9.34
N PHE A 185 9.33 -1.63 -10.24
CA PHE A 185 10.15 -2.81 -9.95
C PHE A 185 11.14 -2.54 -8.81
N GLY A 186 11.89 -1.42 -8.88
CA GLY A 186 12.82 -1.01 -7.81
C GLY A 186 12.14 -0.72 -6.47
N ILE A 187 10.99 -0.03 -6.48
CA ILE A 187 10.19 0.27 -5.29
C ILE A 187 9.81 -1.00 -4.52
N SER A 188 9.48 -2.07 -5.25
CA SER A 188 9.13 -3.35 -4.64
C SER A 188 10.30 -3.95 -3.87
N GLY A 189 11.50 -3.95 -4.45
CA GLY A 189 12.71 -4.44 -3.79
C GLY A 189 13.11 -3.62 -2.56
N ILE A 190 12.93 -2.30 -2.62
CA ILE A 190 13.11 -1.40 -1.47
C ILE A 190 12.13 -1.77 -0.36
N THR A 191 10.85 -1.86 -0.68
CA THR A 191 9.79 -2.15 0.31
C THR A 191 10.05 -3.48 1.01
N LEU A 192 10.27 -4.56 0.24
CA LEU A 192 10.45 -5.90 0.78
C LEU A 192 11.72 -5.99 1.64
N SER A 193 12.85 -5.52 1.12
CA SER A 193 14.12 -5.63 1.83
C SER A 193 14.13 -4.77 3.10
N THR A 194 13.48 -3.60 3.07
CA THR A 194 13.39 -2.70 4.22
C THR A 194 12.54 -3.30 5.35
N VAL A 195 11.37 -3.84 5.03
CA VAL A 195 10.49 -4.47 6.03
C VAL A 195 11.19 -5.66 6.68
N ILE A 196 11.86 -6.50 5.89
CA ILE A 196 12.58 -7.67 6.43
C ILE A 196 13.75 -7.24 7.32
N LEU A 197 14.60 -6.31 6.85
CA LEU A 197 15.73 -5.81 7.64
C LEU A 197 15.26 -5.17 8.96
N ASN A 198 14.15 -4.43 8.93
CA ASN A 198 13.58 -3.85 10.14
C ASN A 198 13.20 -4.93 11.16
N VAL A 199 12.42 -5.94 10.76
CA VAL A 199 11.95 -7.00 11.65
C VAL A 199 13.10 -7.86 12.18
N GLU A 200 14.17 -8.04 11.40
CA GLU A 200 15.32 -8.86 11.79
C GLU A 200 16.30 -8.15 12.72
N TRP A 201 16.38 -6.82 12.69
CA TRP A 201 17.24 -6.05 13.59
C TRP A 201 16.53 -5.55 14.85
N VAL A 202 15.19 -5.47 14.82
CA VAL A 202 14.38 -5.00 15.94
C VAL A 202 13.93 -6.17 16.83
N PRO A 203 14.04 -6.06 18.17
CA PRO A 203 13.57 -7.09 19.10
C PRO A 203 12.07 -7.27 19.03
N THR A 204 11.61 -8.49 19.32
CA THR A 204 10.21 -8.90 19.19
C THR A 204 9.22 -7.95 19.87
N ARG A 205 9.57 -7.41 21.05
CA ARG A 205 8.73 -6.49 21.83
C ARG A 205 8.51 -5.12 21.16
N MET A 206 9.48 -4.65 20.36
CA MET A 206 9.45 -3.33 19.70
C MET A 206 9.08 -3.39 18.23
N ARG A 207 9.00 -4.59 17.63
CA ARG A 207 8.70 -4.78 16.20
C ARG A 207 7.42 -4.07 15.77
N ALA A 208 6.35 -4.19 16.57
CA ALA A 208 5.08 -3.53 16.27
C ALA A 208 5.26 -2.01 16.20
N ILE A 209 5.84 -1.39 17.24
CA ILE A 209 6.06 0.06 17.32
C ILE A 209 6.94 0.54 16.17
N MET A 210 8.06 -0.13 15.90
CA MET A 210 8.99 0.25 14.83
C MET A 210 8.39 0.05 13.43
N SER A 211 7.61 -1.02 13.23
CA SER A 211 6.90 -1.24 11.95
C SER A 211 5.82 -0.19 11.72
N THR A 212 5.09 0.17 12.78
CA THR A 212 4.12 1.27 12.75
C THR A 212 4.81 2.60 12.47
N ALA A 213 5.97 2.88 13.06
CA ALA A 213 6.76 4.08 12.79
C ALA A 213 7.18 4.17 11.31
N LEU A 214 7.66 3.07 10.71
CA LEU A 214 7.93 3.01 9.26
C LEU A 214 6.66 3.25 8.42
N GLY A 215 5.51 2.73 8.86
CA GLY A 215 4.22 2.99 8.23
C GLY A 215 3.85 4.47 8.26
N TYR A 216 4.11 5.17 9.37
CA TYR A 216 3.91 6.62 9.46
C TYR A 216 4.89 7.39 8.58
N CYS A 217 6.14 6.94 8.37
CA CYS A 217 7.06 7.56 7.41
C CYS A 217 6.44 7.61 6.00
N TYR A 218 5.77 6.53 5.57
CA TYR A 218 5.05 6.52 4.29
C TYR A 218 3.91 7.54 4.26
N THR A 219 3.11 7.63 5.33
CA THR A 219 2.02 8.62 5.44
C THR A 219 2.55 10.05 5.42
N PHE A 220 3.62 10.36 6.15
CA PHE A 220 4.25 11.68 6.12
C PHE A 220 4.84 12.02 4.74
N GLY A 221 5.34 11.01 4.03
CA GLY A 221 5.73 11.15 2.62
C GLY A 221 4.63 11.70 1.73
N GLN A 222 3.37 11.32 1.94
CA GLN A 222 2.24 11.80 1.13
C GLN A 222 2.02 13.32 1.22
N PHE A 223 2.48 13.98 2.29
CA PHE A 223 2.39 15.44 2.44
C PHE A 223 3.53 16.19 1.73
N ILE A 224 4.67 15.52 1.53
CA ILE A 224 5.82 16.13 0.86
C ILE A 224 5.57 16.27 -0.63
N LEU A 225 4.93 15.27 -1.25
CA LEU A 225 4.61 15.29 -2.68
C LEU A 225 3.85 16.54 -3.16
N PRO A 226 2.69 16.93 -2.58
CA PRO A 226 1.99 18.14 -3.01
C PRO A 226 2.81 19.41 -2.80
N GLY A 227 3.62 19.49 -1.74
CA GLY A 227 4.54 20.61 -1.52
C GLY A 227 5.60 20.72 -2.62
N LEU A 228 6.23 19.60 -2.97
CA LEU A 228 7.20 19.54 -4.09
C LEU A 228 6.53 19.87 -5.43
N ALA A 229 5.33 19.33 -5.69
CA ALA A 229 4.60 19.56 -6.93
C ALA A 229 4.07 21.00 -7.07
N TYR A 230 3.86 21.70 -5.95
CA TYR A 230 3.51 23.12 -5.96
C TYR A 230 4.74 23.99 -6.28
N ALA A 231 5.89 23.66 -5.68
CA ALA A 231 7.15 24.38 -5.90
C ALA A 231 7.77 24.11 -7.28
N ILE A 232 7.55 22.92 -7.84
CA ILE A 232 8.13 22.46 -9.11
C ILE A 232 6.99 22.01 -10.05
N PRO A 233 6.41 22.94 -10.83
CA PRO A 233 5.26 22.62 -11.68
C PRO A 233 5.59 21.75 -12.90
N GLN A 234 6.83 21.79 -13.39
CA GLN A 234 7.23 21.00 -14.56
C GLN A 234 7.44 19.54 -14.18
N TRP A 235 6.71 18.64 -14.83
CA TRP A 235 6.73 17.22 -14.48
C TRP A 235 8.12 16.57 -14.58
N ARG A 236 8.96 16.96 -15.54
CA ARG A 236 10.33 16.44 -15.70
C ARG A 236 11.20 16.76 -14.48
N TRP A 237 11.19 18.03 -14.05
CA TRP A 237 11.92 18.48 -12.87
C TRP A 237 11.36 17.88 -11.59
N LEU A 238 10.03 17.74 -11.50
CA LEU A 238 9.39 17.09 -10.35
C LEU A 238 9.79 15.61 -10.25
N GLN A 239 9.72 14.87 -11.36
CA GLN A 239 10.17 13.47 -11.46
C GLN A 239 11.64 13.32 -11.07
N LEU A 240 12.51 14.21 -11.57
CA LEU A 240 13.93 14.21 -11.23
C LEU A 240 14.17 14.49 -9.74
N THR A 241 13.48 15.50 -9.18
CA THR A 241 13.59 15.89 -7.76
C THR A 241 13.19 14.75 -6.83
N VAL A 242 12.14 14.01 -7.16
CA VAL A 242 11.69 12.85 -6.38
C VAL A 242 12.67 11.66 -6.52
N SER A 243 13.39 11.56 -7.65
CA SER A 243 14.32 10.45 -7.93
C SER A 243 15.73 10.65 -7.36
N ILE A 244 16.24 11.89 -7.34
CA ILE A 244 17.62 12.21 -6.91
C ILE A 244 17.95 11.71 -5.49
N PRO A 245 17.08 11.85 -4.46
CA PRO A 245 17.37 11.36 -3.12
C PRO A 245 17.71 9.86 -3.06
N PHE A 246 17.24 9.05 -4.01
CA PHE A 246 17.57 7.63 -4.07
C PHE A 246 19.03 7.35 -4.45
N PHE A 247 19.74 8.27 -5.10
CA PHE A 247 21.20 8.17 -5.23
C PHE A 247 21.91 8.33 -3.88
N VAL A 248 21.41 9.24 -3.03
CA VAL A 248 21.94 9.40 -1.66
C VAL A 248 21.64 8.15 -0.84
N PHE A 249 20.44 7.60 -0.96
CA PHE A 249 20.07 6.35 -0.28
C PHE A 249 20.86 5.13 -0.76
N PHE A 250 21.20 5.08 -2.05
CA PHE A 250 22.12 4.09 -2.60
C PHE A 250 23.51 4.17 -1.96
N LEU A 251 24.06 5.36 -1.77
CA LEU A 251 25.36 5.52 -1.10
C LEU A 251 25.27 5.22 0.40
N SER A 252 24.19 5.66 1.06
CA SER A 252 23.99 5.40 2.50
C SER A 252 23.65 3.94 2.80
N SER A 253 23.15 3.17 1.84
CA SER A 253 22.84 1.74 2.04
C SER A 253 24.09 0.90 2.31
N TRP A 254 25.29 1.41 2.05
CA TRP A 254 26.51 0.71 2.45
C TRP A 254 26.68 0.59 3.96
N TRP A 255 26.06 1.48 4.74
CA TRP A 255 26.09 1.44 6.21
C TRP A 255 25.09 0.46 6.80
N THR A 256 24.05 0.06 6.05
CA THR A 256 23.09 -0.92 6.56
C THR A 256 23.78 -2.28 6.67
N PRO A 257 23.71 -2.96 7.84
CA PRO A 257 24.23 -4.30 7.96
C PRO A 257 23.36 -5.29 7.16
N GLU A 258 23.93 -6.43 6.81
CA GLU A 258 23.16 -7.54 6.27
C GLU A 258 22.41 -8.28 7.39
N SER A 259 21.32 -8.96 7.03
CA SER A 259 20.59 -9.87 7.90
C SER A 259 21.49 -10.93 8.57
N ILE A 260 21.47 -10.98 9.90
CA ILE A 260 22.20 -12.01 10.67
C ILE A 260 21.66 -13.41 10.36
N ARG A 261 20.33 -13.54 10.25
CA ARG A 261 19.67 -14.81 9.92
C ARG A 261 20.09 -15.31 8.55
N TRP A 262 20.06 -14.45 7.53
CA TRP A 262 20.51 -14.80 6.19
C TRP A 262 22.00 -15.17 6.18
N LEU A 263 22.86 -14.41 6.84
CA LEU A 263 24.30 -14.69 6.88
C LEU A 263 24.61 -16.07 7.47
N VAL A 264 23.94 -16.46 8.55
CA VAL A 264 24.13 -17.78 9.15
C VAL A 264 23.62 -18.87 8.21
N LEU A 265 22.47 -18.68 7.56
CA LEU A 265 21.93 -19.64 6.58
C LEU A 265 22.80 -19.83 5.34
N SER A 266 23.43 -18.76 4.87
CA SER A 266 24.35 -18.81 3.73
C SER A 266 25.75 -19.30 4.12
N GLY A 267 25.93 -19.87 5.33
CA GLY A 267 27.21 -20.37 5.83
C GLY A 267 28.22 -19.28 6.23
N LYS A 268 27.84 -18.00 6.17
CA LYS A 268 28.69 -16.83 6.49
C LYS A 268 28.62 -16.46 7.98
N SER A 269 28.63 -17.45 8.87
CA SER A 269 28.46 -17.27 10.32
C SER A 269 29.57 -16.41 10.96
N SER A 270 30.80 -16.46 10.42
CA SER A 270 31.92 -15.62 10.90
C SER A 270 31.65 -14.13 10.66
N LYS A 271 31.09 -13.79 9.49
CA LYS A 271 30.67 -12.43 9.15
C LYS A 271 29.50 -11.99 10.03
N ALA A 272 28.54 -12.88 10.29
CA ALA A 272 27.43 -12.62 11.20
C ALA A 272 27.93 -12.26 12.62
N LEU A 273 28.86 -13.04 13.18
CA LEU A 273 29.45 -12.79 14.48
C LEU A 273 30.21 -11.46 14.54
N LYS A 274 30.99 -11.13 13.49
CA LYS A 274 31.69 -9.84 13.39
C LYS A 274 30.72 -8.65 13.41
N ILE A 275 29.58 -8.77 12.73
CA ILE A 275 28.55 -7.71 12.71
C ILE A 275 27.88 -7.61 14.08
N LEU A 276 27.48 -8.73 14.71
CA LEU A 276 26.90 -8.74 16.05
C LEU A 276 27.83 -8.08 17.08
N ARG A 277 29.13 -8.39 17.05
CA ARG A 277 30.15 -7.74 17.91
C ARG A 277 30.24 -6.24 17.68
N ARG A 278 30.20 -5.80 16.41
CA ARG A 278 30.19 -4.36 16.08
C ARG A 278 28.95 -3.67 16.64
N VAL A 279 27.77 -4.28 16.52
CA VAL A 279 26.53 -3.75 17.08
C VAL A 279 26.59 -3.71 18.61
N ALA A 280 27.17 -4.73 19.23
CA ALA A 280 27.36 -4.78 20.69
C ALA A 280 28.24 -3.62 21.17
N VAL A 281 29.33 -3.32 20.47
CA VAL A 281 30.19 -2.17 20.74
C VAL A 281 29.41 -0.86 20.57
N PHE A 282 28.66 -0.71 19.47
CA PHE A 282 27.87 0.50 19.20
C PHE A 282 26.80 0.76 20.28
N ASN A 283 26.27 -0.31 20.88
CA ASN A 283 25.27 -0.26 21.94
C ASN A 283 25.86 -0.21 23.36
N GLY A 284 27.19 -0.12 23.51
CA GLY A 284 27.85 -0.10 24.82
C GLY A 284 27.86 -1.45 25.56
N LYS A 285 27.63 -2.56 24.86
CA LYS A 285 27.59 -3.94 25.37
C LYS A 285 28.79 -4.76 24.85
N LYS A 286 29.99 -4.17 24.83
CA LYS A 286 31.20 -4.79 24.27
C LYS A 286 31.51 -6.16 24.87
N GLU A 287 31.46 -6.28 26.20
CA GLU A 287 31.76 -7.54 26.92
C GLU A 287 30.80 -8.68 26.52
N GLU A 288 29.49 -8.40 26.46
CA GLU A 288 28.49 -9.37 26.02
C GLU A 288 28.68 -9.78 24.55
N GLY A 289 29.12 -8.85 23.69
CA GLY A 289 29.47 -9.14 22.31
C GLY A 289 30.69 -10.06 22.17
N GLU A 290 31.69 -9.90 23.03
CA GLU A 290 32.90 -10.75 23.04
C GLU A 290 32.62 -12.16 23.56
N ARG A 291 31.69 -12.30 24.51
CA ARG A 291 31.20 -13.60 25.02
C ARG A 291 30.48 -14.45 23.96
N LEU A 292 29.91 -13.82 22.93
CA LEU A 292 29.28 -14.56 21.83
C LEU A 292 30.31 -15.41 21.08
N SER A 293 30.09 -16.73 21.09
CA SER A 293 30.89 -17.69 20.33
C SER A 293 30.24 -18.03 18.99
N LEU A 294 31.06 -18.46 18.03
CA LEU A 294 30.57 -18.89 16.71
C LEU A 294 29.68 -20.14 16.81
N GLU A 295 30.02 -21.02 17.75
CA GLU A 295 29.31 -22.27 18.02
C GLU A 295 27.92 -22.01 18.59
N GLU A 296 27.82 -21.12 19.59
CA GLU A 296 26.54 -20.70 20.19
C GLU A 296 25.63 -20.09 19.12
N LEU A 297 26.18 -19.24 18.23
CA LEU A 297 25.41 -18.63 17.15
C LEU A 297 24.89 -19.67 16.14
N LYS A 298 25.74 -20.61 15.70
CA LYS A 298 25.35 -21.66 14.75
C LYS A 298 24.31 -22.60 15.35
N LEU A 299 24.57 -23.11 16.56
CA LEU A 299 23.74 -24.13 17.18
C LEU A 299 22.33 -23.62 17.49
N ASN A 300 22.22 -22.39 18.02
CA ASN A 300 20.94 -21.77 18.31
C ASN A 300 20.15 -21.43 17.03
N LEU A 301 20.80 -20.77 16.06
CA LEU A 301 20.08 -20.20 14.91
C LEU A 301 19.81 -21.24 13.81
N GLN A 302 20.71 -22.20 13.61
CA GLN A 302 20.49 -23.25 12.62
C GLN A 302 19.38 -24.21 13.04
N LYS A 303 19.24 -24.46 14.36
CA LYS A 303 18.11 -25.22 14.92
C LYS A 303 16.78 -24.49 14.73
N GLU A 304 16.71 -23.19 15.03
CA GLU A 304 15.50 -22.39 14.81
C GLU A 304 15.08 -22.39 13.33
N ILE A 305 16.04 -22.25 12.41
CA ILE A 305 15.71 -22.08 11.00
C ILE A 305 15.44 -23.41 10.28
N SER A 306 16.15 -24.49 10.62
CA SER A 306 15.85 -25.81 10.06
C SER A 306 14.42 -26.25 10.42
N LEU A 307 13.97 -25.96 11.64
CA LEU A 307 12.57 -26.14 12.06
C LEU A 307 11.59 -25.30 11.24
N ALA A 308 11.98 -24.07 10.85
CA ALA A 308 11.11 -23.16 10.10
C ALA A 308 10.98 -23.51 8.60
N LYS A 309 12.04 -23.98 7.94
CA LYS A 309 12.04 -24.24 6.48
C LYS A 309 11.49 -25.61 6.07
N ALA A 310 11.55 -26.62 6.94
CA ALA A 310 11.47 -28.01 6.49
C ALA A 310 10.06 -28.59 6.27
N LYS A 311 8.96 -27.86 6.50
CA LYS A 311 7.63 -28.52 6.57
C LYS A 311 6.58 -28.17 5.51
N TYR A 312 6.55 -26.98 4.89
CA TYR A 312 5.41 -26.61 4.03
C TYR A 312 5.76 -25.73 2.83
N THR A 313 5.04 -25.97 1.73
CA THR A 313 5.19 -25.27 0.45
C THR A 313 3.94 -24.43 0.14
N ALA A 314 4.03 -23.46 -0.79
CA ALA A 314 2.89 -22.65 -1.23
C ALA A 314 1.68 -23.46 -1.72
N SER A 315 1.89 -24.69 -2.22
CA SER A 315 0.80 -25.60 -2.61
C SER A 315 -0.09 -26.00 -1.43
N ASP A 316 0.45 -26.06 -0.22
CA ASP A 316 -0.28 -26.51 0.96
C ASP A 316 -1.36 -25.51 1.40
N LEU A 317 -1.19 -24.22 1.04
CA LEU A 317 -2.21 -23.19 1.22
C LEU A 317 -3.52 -23.53 0.51
N PHE A 318 -3.44 -24.21 -0.63
CA PHE A 318 -4.60 -24.56 -1.46
C PHE A 318 -5.04 -26.01 -1.29
N ARG A 319 -4.16 -26.87 -0.75
CA ARG A 319 -4.44 -28.29 -0.51
C ARG A 319 -5.32 -28.50 0.72
N ILE A 320 -5.06 -27.76 1.81
CA ILE A 320 -5.73 -27.97 3.09
C ILE A 320 -7.04 -27.16 3.11
N PRO A 321 -8.22 -27.77 3.34
CA PRO A 321 -9.52 -27.11 3.16
C PRO A 321 -9.70 -25.80 3.94
N MET A 322 -9.23 -25.74 5.19
CA MET A 322 -9.33 -24.55 6.03
C MET A 322 -8.40 -23.43 5.53
N LEU A 323 -7.13 -23.75 5.27
CA LEU A 323 -6.18 -22.81 4.69
C LEU A 323 -6.65 -22.32 3.31
N ARG A 324 -7.27 -23.18 2.51
CA ARG A 324 -7.83 -22.83 1.20
C ARG A 324 -8.92 -21.78 1.32
N ARG A 325 -9.88 -22.00 2.24
CA ARG A 325 -10.96 -21.02 2.50
C ARG A 325 -10.39 -19.69 2.99
N MET A 326 -9.48 -19.72 3.96
CA MET A 326 -8.85 -18.51 4.50
C MET A 326 -8.06 -17.76 3.43
N THR A 327 -7.26 -18.48 2.65
CA THR A 327 -6.46 -17.90 1.55
C THR A 327 -7.35 -17.28 0.49
N PHE A 328 -8.46 -17.92 0.11
CA PHE A 328 -9.41 -17.37 -0.84
C PHE A 328 -10.07 -16.07 -0.33
N CYS A 329 -10.61 -16.09 0.89
CA CYS A 329 -11.24 -14.92 1.51
C CYS A 329 -10.26 -13.76 1.70
N LEU A 330 -9.04 -14.04 2.19
CA LEU A 330 -7.99 -13.04 2.35
C LEU A 330 -7.54 -12.48 1.00
N SER A 331 -7.32 -13.33 0.00
CA SER A 331 -6.94 -12.90 -1.36
C SER A 331 -7.97 -11.92 -1.94
N LEU A 332 -9.26 -12.20 -1.79
CA LEU A 332 -10.32 -11.32 -2.24
C LEU A 332 -10.35 -9.99 -1.45
N ALA A 333 -10.17 -10.03 -0.13
CA ALA A 333 -10.11 -8.83 0.70
C ALA A 333 -8.88 -7.95 0.38
N TRP A 334 -7.71 -8.56 0.14
CA TRP A 334 -6.48 -7.87 -0.28
C TRP A 334 -6.62 -7.27 -1.67
N PHE A 335 -7.16 -8.02 -2.64
CA PHE A 335 -7.49 -7.51 -3.97
C PHE A 335 -8.41 -6.30 -3.89
N ALA A 336 -9.55 -6.44 -3.20
CA ALA A 336 -10.56 -5.39 -3.07
C ALA A 336 -9.99 -4.12 -2.42
N THR A 337 -9.17 -4.29 -1.37
CA THR A 337 -8.52 -3.16 -0.69
C THR A 337 -7.55 -2.44 -1.61
N GLY A 338 -6.65 -3.17 -2.29
CA GLY A 338 -5.72 -2.55 -3.24
C GLY A 338 -6.43 -1.88 -4.41
N PHE A 339 -7.43 -2.55 -4.97
CA PHE A 339 -8.21 -2.07 -6.11
C PHE A 339 -8.98 -0.77 -5.81
N ALA A 340 -9.72 -0.73 -4.70
CA ALA A 340 -10.51 0.44 -4.30
C ALA A 340 -9.65 1.56 -3.68
N TYR A 341 -8.55 1.22 -2.98
CA TYR A 341 -7.67 2.25 -2.41
C TYR A 341 -7.02 3.09 -3.52
N TYR A 342 -6.46 2.44 -4.54
CA TYR A 342 -5.79 3.15 -5.61
C TYR A 342 -6.77 3.86 -6.55
N SER A 343 -8.06 3.47 -6.59
CA SER A 343 -9.05 4.22 -7.37
C SER A 343 -9.31 5.60 -6.75
N LEU A 344 -9.52 5.67 -5.44
CA LEU A 344 -9.67 6.94 -4.74
C LEU A 344 -8.34 7.70 -4.68
N ALA A 345 -7.24 7.05 -4.29
CA ALA A 345 -5.95 7.71 -4.12
C ALA A 345 -5.41 8.31 -5.43
N MET A 346 -5.70 7.70 -6.59
CA MET A 346 -5.29 8.24 -7.90
C MET A 346 -6.37 9.11 -8.57
N GLY A 347 -7.61 9.07 -8.10
CA GLY A 347 -8.76 9.79 -8.66
C GLY A 347 -8.96 11.20 -8.11
N VAL A 348 -7.95 11.80 -7.46
CA VAL A 348 -8.04 13.10 -6.76
C VAL A 348 -8.61 14.22 -7.63
N GLU A 349 -8.25 14.25 -8.92
CA GLU A 349 -8.67 15.28 -9.87
C GLU A 349 -10.20 15.33 -10.10
N GLU A 350 -10.92 14.22 -9.91
CA GLU A 350 -12.33 14.08 -10.29
C GLU A 350 -13.32 14.73 -9.31
N PHE A 351 -12.84 15.09 -8.11
CA PHE A 351 -13.67 15.65 -7.05
C PHE A 351 -13.86 17.17 -7.18
N GLY A 352 -13.16 17.83 -8.11
CA GLY A 352 -13.32 19.26 -8.40
C GLY A 352 -12.67 20.22 -7.39
N VAL A 353 -12.14 19.69 -6.28
CA VAL A 353 -11.32 20.44 -5.33
C VAL A 353 -9.89 20.57 -5.87
N ASN A 354 -9.17 21.61 -5.42
CA ASN A 354 -7.76 21.79 -5.75
C ASN A 354 -6.94 20.51 -5.47
N LEU A 355 -6.24 20.03 -6.50
CA LEU A 355 -5.43 18.80 -6.48
C LEU A 355 -4.47 18.73 -5.30
N TYR A 356 -3.79 19.83 -4.99
CA TYR A 356 -2.80 19.91 -3.91
C TYR A 356 -3.46 19.79 -2.54
N ILE A 357 -4.55 20.54 -2.32
CA ILE A 357 -5.30 20.53 -1.05
C ILE A 357 -5.90 19.15 -0.83
N LEU A 358 -6.54 18.57 -1.84
CA LEU A 358 -7.19 17.27 -1.69
C LEU A 358 -6.17 16.15 -1.45
N GLN A 359 -5.00 16.20 -2.07
CA GLN A 359 -3.92 15.27 -1.77
C GLN A 359 -3.44 15.39 -0.31
N ILE A 360 -3.35 16.60 0.24
CA ILE A 360 -3.02 16.82 1.67
C ILE A 360 -4.12 16.25 2.56
N ILE A 361 -5.40 16.42 2.22
CA ILE A 361 -6.52 15.87 2.99
C ILE A 361 -6.50 14.34 2.94
N PHE A 362 -6.23 13.74 1.78
CA PHE A 362 -6.07 12.29 1.65
C PHE A 362 -4.87 11.77 2.44
N GLY A 363 -3.70 12.42 2.39
CA GLY A 363 -2.59 12.08 3.29
C GLY A 363 -2.97 12.23 4.77
N GLY A 364 -3.69 13.30 5.07
CA GLY A 364 -4.25 13.66 6.38
C GLY A 364 -5.07 12.55 7.00
N VAL A 365 -6.05 12.01 6.27
CA VAL A 365 -7.00 11.01 6.80
C VAL A 365 -6.34 9.68 7.17
N ASP A 366 -5.15 9.36 6.64
CA ASP A 366 -4.43 8.13 7.03
C ASP A 366 -4.01 8.15 8.50
N VAL A 367 -3.68 9.32 9.05
CA VAL A 367 -3.22 9.46 10.44
C VAL A 367 -4.33 9.07 11.43
N PRO A 368 -5.52 9.71 11.43
CA PRO A 368 -6.60 9.30 12.31
C PRO A 368 -7.15 7.92 11.96
N ALA A 369 -7.18 7.53 10.66
CA ALA A 369 -7.62 6.19 10.28
C ALA A 369 -6.76 5.09 10.92
N LYS A 370 -5.42 5.25 10.94
CA LYS A 370 -4.52 4.32 11.62
C LYS A 370 -4.77 4.25 13.12
N PHE A 371 -4.97 5.39 13.77
CA PHE A 371 -5.28 5.44 15.20
C PHE A 371 -6.62 4.75 15.51
N ILE A 372 -7.67 5.09 14.77
CA ILE A 372 -9.00 4.45 14.89
C ILE A 372 -8.89 2.95 14.64
N THR A 373 -8.09 2.53 13.66
CA THR A 373 -7.88 1.11 13.37
C THR A 373 -7.30 0.38 14.58
N ILE A 374 -6.30 0.95 15.26
CA ILE A 374 -5.73 0.36 16.47
C ILE A 374 -6.80 0.18 17.56
N LEU A 375 -7.66 1.19 17.76
CA LEU A 375 -8.77 1.12 18.71
C LEU A 375 -9.78 0.04 18.29
N SER A 376 -10.26 0.05 17.05
CA SER A 376 -11.22 -0.91 16.53
C SER A 376 -10.69 -2.35 16.61
N LEU A 377 -9.42 -2.58 16.27
CA LEU A 377 -8.75 -3.88 16.41
C LEU A 377 -8.70 -4.39 17.85
N SER A 378 -8.60 -3.47 18.81
CA SER A 378 -8.50 -3.78 20.24
C SER A 378 -9.87 -4.06 20.87
N TYR A 379 -10.91 -3.31 20.47
CA TYR A 379 -12.24 -3.40 21.08
C TYR A 379 -13.23 -4.28 20.30
N LEU A 380 -13.27 -4.15 18.96
CA LEU A 380 -14.22 -4.86 18.11
C LEU A 380 -13.67 -6.19 17.59
N GLY A 381 -12.35 -6.32 17.52
CA GLY A 381 -11.65 -7.46 16.94
C GLY A 381 -11.23 -7.24 15.48
N ARG A 382 -10.48 -8.19 14.91
CA ARG A 382 -9.91 -8.07 13.56
C ARG A 382 -10.96 -8.34 12.49
N HIS A 383 -11.80 -9.34 12.72
CA HIS A 383 -12.81 -9.80 11.78
C HIS A 383 -13.82 -8.70 11.47
N THR A 384 -14.39 -8.13 12.52
CA THR A 384 -15.41 -7.08 12.44
C THR A 384 -14.83 -5.78 11.89
N THR A 385 -13.62 -5.41 12.32
CA THR A 385 -12.92 -4.22 11.82
C THR A 385 -12.65 -4.32 10.32
N GLN A 386 -12.18 -5.48 9.85
CA GLN A 386 -11.89 -5.69 8.43
C GLN A 386 -13.17 -5.64 7.58
N ALA A 387 -14.22 -6.34 8.00
CA ALA A 387 -15.48 -6.37 7.29
C ALA A 387 -16.12 -4.97 7.27
N ALA A 388 -16.22 -4.30 8.42
CA ALA A 388 -16.78 -2.96 8.51
C ALA A 388 -16.00 -1.94 7.67
N ALA A 389 -14.66 -1.96 7.71
CA ALA A 389 -13.82 -1.04 6.94
C ALA A 389 -14.09 -1.16 5.43
N LEU A 390 -14.13 -2.39 4.90
CA LEU A 390 -14.40 -2.60 3.46
C LEU A 390 -15.85 -2.36 3.08
N LEU A 391 -16.81 -2.74 3.92
CA LEU A 391 -18.24 -2.51 3.66
C LEU A 391 -18.57 -1.01 3.68
N LEU A 392 -18.05 -0.26 4.65
CA LEU A 392 -18.21 1.19 4.73
C LEU A 392 -17.52 1.90 3.56
N ALA A 393 -16.31 1.46 3.18
CA ALA A 393 -15.63 1.99 2.01
C ALA A 393 -16.41 1.74 0.72
N GLY A 394 -16.89 0.51 0.51
CA GLY A 394 -17.69 0.15 -0.65
C GLY A 394 -19.00 0.93 -0.71
N GLY A 395 -19.69 1.07 0.43
CA GLY A 395 -20.89 1.90 0.56
C GLY A 395 -20.62 3.37 0.24
N ALA A 396 -19.52 3.94 0.73
CA ALA A 396 -19.13 5.32 0.44
C ALA A 396 -18.82 5.53 -1.05
N ILE A 397 -18.12 4.59 -1.70
CA ILE A 397 -17.84 4.65 -3.14
C ILE A 397 -19.13 4.50 -3.97
N LEU A 398 -20.04 3.59 -3.59
CA LEU A 398 -21.32 3.46 -4.27
C LEU A 398 -22.20 4.70 -4.09
N ALA A 399 -22.17 5.33 -2.91
CA ALA A 399 -22.87 6.57 -2.65
C ALA A 399 -22.40 7.69 -3.59
N LEU A 400 -21.12 7.74 -3.98
CA LEU A 400 -20.61 8.71 -4.97
C LEU A 400 -21.32 8.62 -6.33
N THR A 401 -21.86 7.46 -6.71
CA THR A 401 -22.64 7.30 -7.95
C THR A 401 -23.93 8.10 -7.92
N PHE A 402 -24.53 8.27 -6.74
CA PHE A 402 -25.79 8.99 -6.56
C PHE A 402 -25.60 10.49 -6.28
N VAL A 403 -24.37 10.93 -6.02
CA VAL A 403 -24.08 12.35 -5.72
C VAL A 403 -23.79 13.11 -7.02
N PRO A 404 -24.59 14.15 -7.35
CA PRO A 404 -24.36 15.02 -8.50
C PRO A 404 -22.97 15.69 -8.51
N LEU A 405 -22.42 15.94 -9.71
CA LEU A 405 -21.06 16.47 -9.92
C LEU A 405 -20.85 17.89 -9.37
N ASP A 406 -21.92 18.65 -9.19
CA ASP A 406 -21.96 20.00 -8.64
C ASP A 406 -21.79 20.04 -7.11
N LEU A 407 -22.19 18.97 -6.41
CA LEU A 407 -22.05 18.86 -4.94
C LEU A 407 -20.64 18.40 -4.53
N GLN A 408 -19.63 19.19 -4.91
CA GLN A 408 -18.20 18.87 -4.70
C GLN A 408 -17.88 18.54 -3.25
N THR A 409 -18.36 19.35 -2.29
CA THR A 409 -18.13 19.14 -0.84
C THR A 409 -18.57 17.74 -0.40
N VAL A 410 -19.78 17.31 -0.80
CA VAL A 410 -20.34 16.02 -0.41
C VAL A 410 -19.53 14.88 -1.03
N ARG A 411 -19.16 15.00 -2.31
CA ARG A 411 -18.32 14.01 -3.00
C ARG A 411 -16.95 13.89 -2.33
N THR A 412 -16.32 15.01 -1.98
CA THR A 412 -15.04 15.02 -1.28
C THR A 412 -15.14 14.37 0.09
N VAL A 413 -16.16 14.71 0.91
CA VAL A 413 -16.34 14.11 2.24
C VAL A 413 -16.51 12.59 2.14
N LEU A 414 -17.34 12.10 1.22
CA LEU A 414 -17.51 10.67 0.96
C LEU A 414 -16.21 9.99 0.52
N ALA A 415 -15.46 10.63 -0.38
CA ALA A 415 -14.19 10.09 -0.87
C ALA A 415 -13.12 10.04 0.22
N VAL A 416 -13.00 11.08 1.05
CA VAL A 416 -12.07 11.14 2.19
C VAL A 416 -12.44 10.05 3.20
N PHE A 417 -13.73 9.90 3.52
CA PHE A 417 -14.21 8.86 4.42
C PHE A 417 -13.92 7.45 3.86
N GLY A 418 -14.23 7.20 2.59
CA GLY A 418 -13.94 5.93 1.92
C GLY A 418 -12.44 5.62 1.89
N LYS A 419 -11.59 6.61 1.59
CA LYS A 419 -10.13 6.48 1.60
C LYS A 419 -9.60 6.15 3.00
N GLY A 420 -10.12 6.79 4.03
CA GLY A 420 -9.80 6.48 5.44
C GLY A 420 -10.19 5.05 5.81
N CYS A 421 -11.37 4.59 5.40
CA CYS A 421 -11.82 3.20 5.60
C CYS A 421 -10.92 2.20 4.88
N LEU A 422 -10.48 2.48 3.65
CA LEU A 422 -9.55 1.63 2.90
C LEU A 422 -8.15 1.60 3.51
N SER A 423 -7.68 2.73 4.07
CA SER A 423 -6.43 2.79 4.83
C SER A 423 -6.50 1.96 6.11
N SER A 424 -7.66 1.96 6.75
CA SER A 424 -7.96 1.11 7.92
C SER A 424 -7.95 -0.37 7.53
N SER A 425 -8.59 -0.72 6.42
CA SER A 425 -8.55 -2.07 5.82
C SER A 425 -7.12 -2.52 5.55
N PHE A 426 -6.29 -1.67 4.92
CA PHE A 426 -4.87 -1.99 4.69
C PHE A 426 -4.14 -2.33 5.99
N SER A 427 -4.28 -1.48 7.01
CA SER A 427 -3.60 -1.65 8.29
C SER A 427 -4.08 -2.90 9.03
N CYS A 428 -5.39 -3.17 9.00
CA CYS A 428 -6.01 -4.36 9.55
C CYS A 428 -5.56 -5.63 8.82
N LEU A 429 -5.56 -5.65 7.48
CA LEU A 429 -5.16 -6.81 6.69
C LEU A 429 -3.73 -7.25 6.94
N PHE A 430 -2.78 -6.32 7.08
CA PHE A 430 -1.39 -6.68 7.40
C PHE A 430 -1.30 -7.47 8.72
N LEU A 431 -1.98 -6.99 9.76
CA LEU A 431 -2.01 -7.68 11.05
C LEU A 431 -2.80 -8.98 10.97
N TYR A 432 -4.04 -8.92 10.47
CA TYR A 432 -4.98 -10.02 10.47
C TYR A 432 -4.47 -11.22 9.66
N THR A 433 -3.87 -10.97 8.50
CA THR A 433 -3.24 -12.02 7.69
C THR A 433 -2.08 -12.68 8.43
N SER A 434 -1.30 -11.92 9.20
CA SER A 434 -0.20 -12.46 9.99
C SER A 434 -0.68 -13.29 11.18
N GLU A 435 -1.83 -12.96 11.78
CA GLU A 435 -2.40 -13.71 12.91
C GLU A 435 -3.15 -14.98 12.45
N LEU A 436 -3.76 -14.94 11.26
CA LEU A 436 -4.54 -16.06 10.71
C LEU A 436 -3.68 -17.22 10.22
N TYR A 437 -2.54 -16.92 9.57
CA TYR A 437 -1.69 -17.99 9.07
C TYR A 437 -0.80 -18.58 10.17
N PRO A 438 -0.69 -19.94 10.25
CA PRO A 438 0.23 -20.60 11.16
C PRO A 438 1.68 -20.21 10.93
N THR A 439 2.49 -20.18 11.99
CA THR A 439 3.90 -19.76 11.92
C THR A 439 4.69 -20.48 10.83
N VAL A 440 4.43 -21.78 10.65
CA VAL A 440 5.11 -22.64 9.67
C VAL A 440 4.85 -22.27 8.20
N ILE A 441 3.77 -21.55 7.88
CA ILE A 441 3.41 -21.15 6.50
C ILE A 441 3.06 -19.66 6.37
N ARG A 442 3.18 -18.90 7.46
CA ARG A 442 2.76 -17.49 7.58
C ARG A 442 3.34 -16.60 6.49
N GLN A 443 4.65 -16.66 6.29
CA GLN A 443 5.31 -15.81 5.30
C GLN A 443 4.81 -16.10 3.88
N THR A 444 4.64 -17.37 3.54
CA THR A 444 4.11 -17.81 2.24
C THR A 444 2.66 -17.37 2.06
N GLY A 445 1.81 -17.56 3.08
CA GLY A 445 0.41 -17.15 3.06
C GLY A 445 0.24 -15.63 2.95
N MET A 446 1.04 -14.86 3.70
CA MET A 446 1.09 -13.40 3.60
C MET A 446 1.57 -12.95 2.21
N GLY A 447 2.60 -13.61 1.65
CA GLY A 447 3.13 -13.30 0.32
C GLY A 447 2.08 -13.50 -0.78
N VAL A 448 1.41 -14.66 -0.80
CA VAL A 448 0.33 -14.98 -1.76
C VAL A 448 -0.85 -14.02 -1.60
N SER A 449 -1.25 -13.71 -0.36
CA SER A 449 -2.36 -12.80 -0.10
C SER A 449 -2.04 -11.35 -0.52
N ASN A 450 -0.85 -10.85 -0.19
CA ASN A 450 -0.40 -9.51 -0.57
C ASN A 450 -0.17 -9.37 -2.09
N LEU A 451 0.10 -10.46 -2.80
CA LEU A 451 0.17 -10.48 -4.26
C LEU A 451 -1.12 -9.94 -4.88
N TRP A 452 -2.26 -10.35 -4.35
CA TRP A 452 -3.58 -9.94 -4.84
C TRP A 452 -3.85 -8.46 -4.68
N THR A 453 -3.31 -7.81 -3.64
CA THR A 453 -3.31 -6.35 -3.52
C THR A 453 -2.66 -5.68 -4.72
N ARG A 454 -1.53 -6.23 -5.18
CA ARG A 454 -0.75 -5.66 -6.28
C ARG A 454 -1.48 -5.85 -7.61
N VAL A 455 -2.10 -7.01 -7.81
CA VAL A 455 -3.02 -7.25 -8.93
C VAL A 455 -4.19 -6.26 -8.89
N GLY A 456 -4.83 -6.06 -7.74
CA GLY A 456 -5.89 -5.07 -7.55
C GLY A 456 -5.44 -3.65 -7.90
N SER A 457 -4.29 -3.21 -7.39
CA SER A 457 -3.73 -1.88 -7.71
C SER A 457 -3.37 -1.71 -9.19
N MET A 458 -2.99 -2.79 -9.87
CA MET A 458 -2.66 -2.80 -11.30
C MET A 458 -3.92 -2.72 -12.17
N VAL A 459 -4.98 -3.42 -11.79
CA VAL A 459 -6.25 -3.44 -12.53
C VAL A 459 -7.08 -2.15 -12.29
N SER A 460 -6.86 -1.48 -11.16
CA SER A 460 -7.61 -0.27 -10.77
C SER A 460 -7.61 0.83 -11.86
N PRO A 461 -6.46 1.34 -12.34
CA PRO A 461 -6.49 2.38 -13.37
C PRO A 461 -7.10 1.91 -14.70
N LEU A 462 -7.03 0.61 -15.03
CA LEU A 462 -7.67 0.07 -16.24
C LEU A 462 -9.20 0.13 -16.15
N VAL A 463 -9.77 -0.11 -14.98
CA VAL A 463 -11.22 0.02 -14.76
C VAL A 463 -11.66 1.47 -14.85
N LYS A 464 -10.81 2.42 -14.45
CA LYS A 464 -11.09 3.85 -14.59
C LYS A 464 -11.38 4.27 -16.04
N ILE A 465 -10.75 3.61 -17.02
CA ILE A 465 -10.99 3.85 -18.46
C ILE A 465 -12.46 3.59 -18.85
N THR A 466 -13.16 2.69 -18.16
CA THR A 466 -14.59 2.41 -18.43
C THR A 466 -15.49 3.63 -18.14
N GLY A 467 -14.98 4.63 -17.41
CA GLY A 467 -15.66 5.90 -17.17
C GLY A 467 -15.91 6.74 -18.43
N GLU A 468 -15.17 6.48 -19.52
CA GLU A 468 -15.42 7.10 -20.83
C GLU A 468 -16.73 6.65 -21.46
N VAL A 469 -17.18 5.43 -21.15
CA VAL A 469 -18.48 4.92 -21.63
C VAL A 469 -19.59 5.58 -20.82
N GLN A 470 -19.50 5.51 -19.50
CA GLN A 470 -20.38 6.21 -18.57
C GLN A 470 -19.63 6.54 -17.26
N PRO A 471 -19.71 7.79 -16.74
CA PRO A 471 -18.95 8.22 -15.56
C PRO A 471 -19.18 7.41 -14.28
N PHE A 472 -20.33 6.75 -14.14
CA PHE A 472 -20.68 6.00 -12.93
C PHE A 472 -20.17 4.55 -12.91
N ILE A 473 -19.83 3.96 -14.05
CA ILE A 473 -19.45 2.54 -14.15
C ILE A 473 -18.25 2.20 -13.25
N PRO A 474 -17.14 2.97 -13.24
CA PRO A 474 -16.00 2.67 -12.39
C PRO A 474 -16.39 2.60 -10.90
N ASN A 475 -17.17 3.56 -10.40
CA ASN A 475 -17.59 3.62 -9.00
C ASN A 475 -18.44 2.40 -8.61
N ILE A 476 -19.32 1.93 -9.51
CA ILE A 476 -20.08 0.70 -9.29
C ILE A 476 -19.14 -0.50 -9.15
N ILE A 477 -18.16 -0.64 -10.06
CA ILE A 477 -17.22 -1.77 -10.03
C ILE A 477 -16.35 -1.74 -8.77
N TYR A 478 -15.78 -0.58 -8.44
CA TYR A 478 -14.96 -0.40 -7.23
C TYR A 478 -15.77 -0.67 -5.96
N GLY A 479 -16.97 -0.09 -5.87
CA GLY A 479 -17.86 -0.22 -4.73
C GLY A 479 -18.32 -1.66 -4.51
N ILE A 480 -18.81 -2.35 -5.55
CA ILE A 480 -19.22 -3.76 -5.46
C ILE A 480 -18.05 -4.65 -5.08
N THR A 481 -16.87 -4.43 -5.68
CA THR A 481 -15.68 -5.24 -5.36
C THR A 481 -15.24 -5.04 -3.91
N ALA A 482 -15.30 -3.81 -3.39
CA ALA A 482 -15.05 -3.52 -1.98
C ALA A 482 -16.08 -4.23 -1.06
N LEU A 483 -17.37 -4.20 -1.42
CA LEU A 483 -18.42 -4.93 -0.70
C LEU A 483 -18.20 -6.45 -0.71
N LEU A 484 -17.82 -7.03 -1.85
CA LEU A 484 -17.49 -8.45 -1.96
C LEU A 484 -16.28 -8.82 -1.10
N GLY A 485 -15.24 -7.98 -1.08
CA GLY A 485 -14.08 -8.15 -0.21
C GLY A 485 -14.44 -8.08 1.29
N GLY A 486 -15.27 -7.11 1.67
CA GLY A 486 -15.76 -6.98 3.05
C GLY A 486 -16.66 -8.15 3.46
N SER A 487 -17.50 -8.62 2.54
CA SER A 487 -18.35 -9.80 2.75
C SER A 487 -17.53 -11.08 2.86
N ALA A 488 -16.47 -11.21 2.06
CA ALA A 488 -15.53 -12.33 2.16
C ALA A 488 -14.81 -12.35 3.52
N ALA A 489 -14.51 -11.18 4.08
CA ALA A 489 -13.91 -11.07 5.41
C ALA A 489 -14.85 -11.57 6.52
N LEU A 490 -16.18 -11.51 6.34
CA LEU A 490 -17.14 -12.06 7.29
C LEU A 490 -17.02 -13.59 7.46
N PHE A 491 -16.46 -14.28 6.48
CA PHE A 491 -16.25 -15.73 6.53
C PHE A 491 -14.92 -16.15 7.16
N LEU A 492 -14.09 -15.21 7.60
CA LEU A 492 -12.83 -15.45 8.30
C LEU A 492 -13.07 -15.64 9.82
N PRO A 493 -12.21 -16.38 10.53
CA PRO A 493 -12.32 -16.52 11.99
C PRO A 493 -11.76 -15.29 12.73
N GLU A 494 -12.33 -14.94 13.88
CA GLU A 494 -11.80 -13.87 14.73
C GLU A 494 -10.51 -14.31 15.45
N THR A 495 -9.54 -13.40 15.56
CA THR A 495 -8.22 -13.62 16.19
C THR A 495 -8.06 -12.89 17.53
N LEU A 496 -8.98 -12.00 17.90
CA LEU A 496 -8.94 -11.24 19.15
C LEU A 496 -8.85 -12.16 20.38
N ASN A 497 -7.83 -11.92 21.23
CA ASN A 497 -7.56 -12.67 22.46
C ASN A 497 -7.36 -14.19 22.27
N GLN A 498 -7.04 -14.61 21.05
CA GLN A 498 -6.72 -16.00 20.75
C GLN A 498 -5.20 -16.19 20.64
N PRO A 499 -4.67 -17.38 20.98
CA PRO A 499 -3.28 -17.70 20.75
C PRO A 499 -2.97 -17.75 19.24
N LEU A 500 -1.77 -17.29 18.86
CA LEU A 500 -1.29 -17.39 17.48
C LEU A 500 -1.15 -18.87 17.08
N PRO A 501 -1.69 -19.30 15.93
CA PRO A 501 -1.50 -20.67 15.47
C PRO A 501 -0.01 -20.89 15.14
N GLU A 502 0.58 -21.94 15.71
CA GLU A 502 1.95 -22.33 15.42
C GLU A 502 1.97 -23.38 14.31
N THR A 503 1.08 -24.37 14.42
CA THR A 503 0.93 -25.50 13.51
C THR A 503 -0.39 -25.46 12.75
N ILE A 504 -0.53 -26.35 11.75
CA ILE A 504 -1.77 -26.53 11.01
C ILE A 504 -2.85 -27.20 11.88
N GLU A 505 -2.43 -28.08 12.79
CA GLU A 505 -3.32 -28.77 13.74
C GLU A 505 -3.97 -27.79 14.72
N ASP A 506 -3.23 -26.78 15.18
CA ASP A 506 -3.79 -25.70 16.02
C ASP A 506 -4.94 -24.97 15.31
N LEU A 507 -4.77 -24.75 14.01
CA LEU A 507 -5.77 -24.09 13.17
C LEU A 507 -7.01 -24.98 12.99
N GLU A 508 -6.84 -26.28 12.74
CA GLU A 508 -7.95 -27.22 12.64
C GLU A 508 -8.74 -27.32 13.97
N ASN A 509 -8.04 -27.33 15.10
CA ASN A 509 -8.64 -27.31 16.44
C ASN A 509 -9.46 -26.04 16.71
N TRP A 510 -9.04 -24.91 16.14
CA TRP A 510 -9.78 -23.64 16.21
C TRP A 510 -11.18 -23.77 15.59
N SER A 511 -11.27 -24.46 14.45
CA SER A 511 -12.55 -24.73 13.78
C SER A 511 -13.48 -25.65 14.60
N LEU A 512 -12.89 -26.61 15.35
CA LEU A 512 -13.64 -27.51 16.23
C LEU A 512 -14.17 -26.78 17.47
N ARG A 513 -13.38 -25.86 18.06
CA ARG A 513 -13.84 -25.02 19.18
C ARG A 513 -14.98 -24.08 18.78
N ALA A 514 -14.92 -23.49 17.58
CA ALA A 514 -16.00 -22.64 17.06
C ALA A 514 -17.32 -23.41 16.82
N LYS A 515 -17.26 -24.73 16.61
CA LYS A 515 -18.43 -25.62 16.45
C LYS A 515 -18.99 -26.14 17.77
N LYS A 516 -18.23 -26.14 18.87
CA LYS A 516 -18.79 -26.51 20.18
C LYS A 516 -19.77 -25.40 20.60
N PRO A 517 -21.03 -25.72 20.95
CA PRO A 517 -21.87 -24.73 21.61
C PRO A 517 -21.11 -24.23 22.84
N LYS A 518 -21.14 -22.91 23.10
CA LYS A 518 -20.62 -22.32 24.34
C LYS A 518 -21.23 -23.12 25.49
N GLN A 519 -20.46 -24.05 26.06
CA GLN A 519 -20.76 -24.54 27.39
C GLN A 519 -20.49 -23.33 28.28
N GLU A 520 -21.54 -22.63 28.69
CA GLU A 520 -21.46 -21.78 29.87
C GLU A 520 -20.80 -22.64 30.96
N PRO A 521 -19.69 -22.21 31.56
CA PRO A 521 -19.04 -23.01 32.58
C PRO A 521 -20.04 -23.23 33.71
N GLU A 522 -20.48 -24.47 33.92
CA GLU A 522 -21.32 -24.87 35.07
C GLU A 522 -20.68 -24.51 36.42
N VAL A 523 -19.41 -24.11 36.42
CA VAL A 523 -18.70 -23.57 37.59
C VAL A 523 -19.34 -22.27 38.11
N GLU A 524 -20.01 -21.47 37.27
CA GLU A 524 -20.67 -20.23 37.74
C GLU A 524 -22.06 -20.47 38.38
N LYS A 525 -22.73 -21.59 38.09
CA LYS A 525 -23.99 -21.94 38.78
C LYS A 525 -23.76 -22.55 40.16
N ALA A 526 -22.58 -23.09 40.44
CA ALA A 526 -22.25 -23.64 41.75
C ALA A 526 -21.91 -22.55 42.79
N SER A 527 -21.31 -21.43 42.36
CA SER A 527 -20.85 -20.37 43.28
C SER A 527 -21.93 -19.39 43.74
N GLN A 528 -23.10 -19.36 43.09
CA GLN A 528 -24.21 -18.47 43.48
C GLN A 528 -25.11 -19.02 44.60
N ARG A 529 -24.88 -20.24 45.09
CA ARG A 529 -25.55 -20.69 46.33
C ARG A 529 -24.76 -20.19 47.54
N ILE A 530 -24.97 -18.93 47.90
CA ILE A 530 -24.55 -18.37 49.19
C ILE A 530 -25.28 -19.18 50.28
N PRO A 531 -24.58 -19.96 51.13
CA PRO A 531 -25.22 -20.63 52.24
C PRO A 531 -25.51 -19.58 53.32
N LEU A 532 -26.80 -19.36 53.62
CA LEU A 532 -27.24 -18.58 54.77
C LEU A 532 -26.64 -19.21 56.05
N GLN A 533 -25.66 -18.54 56.66
CA GLN A 533 -25.11 -18.93 57.95
C GLN A 533 -26.14 -18.64 59.06
N PRO A 534 -26.49 -19.62 59.92
CA PRO A 534 -27.35 -19.38 61.07
C PRO A 534 -26.60 -18.60 62.16
N HIS A 535 -27.24 -17.53 62.63
CA HIS A 535 -26.78 -16.68 63.74
C HIS A 535 -26.46 -17.51 65.00
N GLY A 536 -25.25 -17.32 65.53
CA GLY A 536 -24.73 -18.03 66.70
C GLY A 536 -25.44 -17.69 68.03
N PRO A 537 -25.36 -18.60 69.01
CA PRO A 537 -25.97 -18.42 70.32
C PRO A 537 -25.13 -17.44 71.18
N GLY A 538 -25.82 -16.44 71.74
CA GLY A 538 -25.24 -15.43 72.61
C GLY A 538 -24.62 -16.03 73.87
N LEU A 539 -23.42 -15.57 74.19
CA LEU A 539 -22.75 -15.80 75.47
C LEU A 539 -23.57 -15.14 76.59
N GLY A 540 -24.18 -15.96 77.44
CA GLY A 540 -24.61 -15.56 78.78
C GLY A 540 -23.46 -15.72 79.75
N SER A 541 -22.95 -14.60 80.26
CA SER A 541 -21.98 -14.49 81.34
C SER A 541 -22.63 -14.81 82.70
N SER A 542 -21.90 -15.57 83.51
CA SER A 542 -21.91 -15.65 84.99
C SER A 542 -23.23 -15.93 85.70
#